data_AF-A0A2S9G4M1-F1
#
_entry.id   AF-A0A2S9G4M1-F1
#
_cell.length_a   1.000
_cell.length_b   1.000
_cell.length_c   1.000
_cell.angle_alpha   90.00
_cell.angle_beta   90.00
_cell.angle_gamma   90.00
#
_symmetry.space_group_name_H-M   'P 1'
#
loop_
_entity.id
_entity.type
_entity.pdbx_description
1 polymer ?
#
loop_
_entity_poly.entity_id
_entity_poly.type
_entity_poly.pdbx_seq_one_letter_code
_entity_poly.pdbx_strand_id
1 'polypeptide(L)'
;LQNTRFALADVATQLAVTEAFVDRCVIELNAGRLTPADAAMATLWASETEFRCLDACQQLFGGYGYMREYPIARSAADARITRVY
;
A
#
# COMPACT_ATOMS: atom_id res chain seq x y z
N LEU A 1 -2.76 -22.20 -8.14
CA LEU A 1 -3.67 -21.10 -8.55
C LEU A 1 -4.58 -20.58 -7.43
N GLN A 2 -4.96 -21.37 -6.42
CA GLN A 2 -5.77 -20.85 -5.29
C GLN A 2 -4.99 -19.87 -4.40
N ASN A 3 -3.73 -20.18 -4.07
CA ASN A 3 -2.85 -19.32 -3.27
C ASN A 3 -2.72 -17.90 -3.88
N THR A 4 -2.37 -17.79 -5.16
CA THR A 4 -2.29 -16.49 -5.87
C THR A 4 -3.59 -15.70 -5.83
N ARG A 5 -4.75 -16.36 -6.01
CA ARG A 5 -6.05 -15.68 -5.96
C ARG A 5 -6.38 -15.16 -4.57
N PHE A 6 -6.04 -15.90 -3.51
CA PHE A 6 -6.21 -15.42 -2.15
C PHE A 6 -5.26 -14.28 -1.80
N ALA A 7 -4.00 -14.36 -2.22
CA ALA A 7 -3.04 -13.26 -2.05
C ALA A 7 -3.53 -11.97 -2.74
N LEU A 8 -4.01 -12.07 -3.98
CA LEU A 8 -4.55 -10.91 -4.70
C LEU A 8 -5.87 -10.39 -4.09
N ALA A 9 -6.73 -11.28 -3.58
CA ALA A 9 -7.95 -10.88 -2.88
C ALA A 9 -7.63 -10.12 -1.57
N ASP A 10 -6.60 -10.56 -0.84
CA ASP A 10 -6.12 -9.88 0.36
C ASP A 10 -5.55 -8.49 0.03
N VAL A 11 -4.68 -8.39 -1.00
CA VAL A 11 -4.16 -7.10 -1.50
C VAL A 11 -5.29 -6.17 -1.91
N ALA A 12 -6.27 -6.65 -2.67
CA ALA A 12 -7.42 -5.86 -3.08
C ALA A 12 -8.25 -5.36 -1.89
N THR A 13 -8.40 -6.20 -0.86
CA THR A 13 -9.11 -5.84 0.37
C THR A 13 -8.38 -4.75 1.15
N GLN A 14 -7.06 -4.90 1.31
CA GLN A 14 -6.23 -3.90 1.99
C GLN A 14 -6.27 -2.54 1.26
N LEU A 15 -6.24 -2.55 -0.08
CA LEU A 15 -6.39 -1.34 -0.88
C LEU A 15 -7.76 -0.68 -0.69
N ALA A 16 -8.85 -1.45 -0.75
CA ALA A 16 -10.21 -0.91 -0.55
C ALA A 16 -10.40 -0.26 0.82
N VAL A 17 -9.84 -0.85 1.89
CA VAL A 17 -9.87 -0.27 3.24
C VAL A 17 -9.04 1.02 3.30
N THR A 18 -7.88 1.01 2.65
CA THR A 18 -6.97 2.17 2.63
C THR A 18 -7.59 3.33 1.87
N GLU A 19 -8.17 3.08 0.71
CA GLU A 19 -8.87 4.08 -0.11
C GLU A 19 -10.01 4.72 0.69
N ALA A 20 -10.89 3.92 1.32
CA ALA A 20 -11.97 4.44 2.14
C ALA A 20 -11.49 5.30 3.32
N PHE A 21 -10.37 4.93 3.95
CA PHE A 21 -9.81 5.70 5.06
C PHE A 21 -9.20 7.02 4.57
N VAL A 22 -8.40 6.97 3.51
CA VAL A 22 -7.77 8.17 2.91
C VAL A 22 -8.82 9.12 2.37
N ASP A 23 -9.85 8.64 1.68
CA ASP A 23 -10.96 9.45 1.17
C ASP A 23 -11.68 10.19 2.30
N ARG A 24 -11.95 9.50 3.41
CA ARG A 24 -12.50 10.15 4.60
C ARG A 24 -11.58 11.27 5.11
N CYS A 25 -10.28 11.03 5.19
CA CYS A 25 -9.32 12.05 5.61
C CYS A 25 -9.29 13.24 4.65
N VAL A 26 -9.38 13.02 3.34
CA VAL A 26 -9.46 14.07 2.32
C VAL A 26 -10.73 14.90 2.49
N ILE A 27 -11.88 14.27 2.73
CA ILE A 27 -13.15 14.97 2.97
C ILE A 27 -13.05 15.85 4.22
N GLU A 28 -12.51 15.33 5.33
CA GLU A 28 -12.34 16.11 6.56
C GLU A 28 -11.32 17.23 6.40
N LEU A 29 -10.26 17.03 5.60
CA LEU A 29 -9.27 18.06 5.29
C LEU A 29 -9.90 19.21 4.52
N ASN A 30 -10.68 18.90 3.48
CA ASN A 30 -11.39 19.88 2.68
C ASN A 30 -12.42 20.67 3.51
N ALA A 31 -12.97 20.05 4.56
CA ALA A 31 -13.86 20.70 5.50
C ALA A 31 -13.15 21.47 6.63
N GLY A 32 -11.81 21.48 6.65
CA GLY A 32 -11.01 22.13 7.69
C GLY A 32 -11.07 21.46 9.06
N ARG A 33 -11.49 20.18 9.12
CA ARG A 33 -11.69 19.42 10.36
C ARG A 33 -10.67 18.31 10.60
N LEU A 34 -9.85 17.97 9.61
CA LEU A 34 -8.82 16.94 9.78
C LEU A 34 -7.78 17.39 10.82
N THR A 35 -7.56 16.56 11.84
CA THR A 35 -6.53 16.85 12.83
C THR A 35 -5.14 16.38 12.33
N PRO A 36 -4.04 16.98 12.83
CA PRO A 36 -2.70 16.47 12.53
C PRO A 36 -2.51 15.00 12.94
N ALA A 37 -3.20 14.54 13.99
CA ALA A 37 -3.16 13.15 14.42
C ALA A 37 -3.83 12.23 13.39
N ASP A 38 -5.00 12.60 12.88
CA ASP A 38 -5.70 11.82 11.85
C ASP A 38 -4.89 11.76 10.55
N ALA A 39 -4.25 12.87 10.15
CA ALA A 39 -3.34 12.90 9.01
C ALA A 39 -2.15 11.95 9.20
N ALA A 40 -1.51 11.97 10.38
CA ALA A 40 -0.41 11.07 10.70
C ALA A 40 -0.86 9.58 10.69
N MET A 41 -2.06 9.30 11.18
CA MET A 41 -2.64 7.95 11.12
C MET A 41 -2.86 7.50 9.67
N ALA A 42 -3.39 8.37 8.81
CA ALA A 42 -3.57 8.08 7.38
C ALA A 42 -2.24 7.77 6.68
N THR A 43 -1.23 8.62 6.88
CA THR A 43 0.11 8.41 6.30
C THR A 43 0.75 7.11 6.77
N LEU A 44 0.71 6.83 8.08
CA LEU A 44 1.26 5.60 8.64
C LEU A 44 0.54 4.37 8.08
N TRP A 45 -0.80 4.39 8.06
CA TRP A 45 -1.58 3.26 7.57
C TRP A 45 -1.33 2.99 6.09
N ALA A 46 -1.33 4.05 5.27
CA ALA A 46 -1.17 3.93 3.83
C ALA A 46 0.22 3.40 3.44
N SER A 47 1.29 3.93 4.04
CA SER A 47 2.67 3.51 3.71
C SER A 47 2.97 2.07 4.14
N GLU A 48 2.46 1.65 5.31
CA GLU A 48 2.58 0.26 5.76
C GLU A 48 1.77 -0.70 4.88
N THR A 49 0.60 -0.26 4.40
CA THR A 49 -0.25 -1.06 3.52
C THR A 49 0.35 -1.19 2.13
N GLU A 50 0.88 -0.11 1.55
CA GLU A 50 1.65 -0.13 0.30
C GLU A 50 2.76 -1.17 0.36
N PHE A 51 3.58 -1.13 1.42
CA PHE A 51 4.69 -2.05 1.60
C PHE A 51 4.21 -3.52 1.65
N ARG A 52 3.20 -3.83 2.48
CA ARG A 52 2.65 -5.19 2.56
C ARG A 52 2.10 -5.69 1.22
N CYS A 53 1.39 -4.83 0.49
CA CYS A 53 0.82 -5.19 -0.80
C CYS A 53 1.89 -5.48 -1.84
N LEU A 54 2.93 -4.63 -1.92
CA LEU A 54 4.02 -4.81 -2.87
C LEU A 54 4.93 -5.99 -2.51
N ASP A 55 5.17 -6.27 -1.22
CA ASP A 55 5.90 -7.45 -0.78
C ASP A 55 5.16 -8.74 -1.18
N ALA A 56 3.85 -8.80 -0.94
CA ALA A 56 3.01 -9.92 -1.36
C ALA A 56 3.01 -10.10 -2.88
N CYS A 57 2.86 -8.99 -3.64
CA CYS A 57 2.93 -9.02 -5.09
C CYS A 57 4.31 -9.47 -5.58
N GLN A 58 5.42 -8.94 -5.05
CA GLN A 58 6.77 -9.32 -5.44
C GLN A 58 7.01 -10.82 -5.23
N GLN A 59 6.53 -11.38 -4.12
CA GLN A 59 6.63 -12.82 -3.85
C GLN A 59 5.93 -13.67 -4.92
N LEU A 60 4.83 -13.19 -5.50
CA LEU A 60 4.12 -13.88 -6.59
C LEU A 60 4.94 -13.90 -7.89
N PHE A 61 5.83 -12.93 -8.12
CA PHE A 61 6.76 -12.92 -9.27
C PHE A 61 7.97 -13.85 -9.06
N GLY A 62 8.18 -14.39 -7.86
CA GLY A 62 9.32 -15.26 -7.55
C GLY A 62 10.66 -14.58 -7.86
N GLY A 63 11.58 -15.30 -8.51
CA GLY A 63 12.89 -14.76 -8.88
C GLY A 63 12.84 -13.52 -9.77
N TYR A 64 11.81 -13.40 -10.63
CA TYR A 64 11.62 -12.21 -11.46
C TYR A 64 11.26 -10.97 -10.64
N GLY A 65 10.72 -11.15 -9.44
CA GLY A 65 10.42 -10.06 -8.51
C GLY A 65 11.64 -9.26 -8.07
N TYR A 66 12.86 -9.79 -8.29
CA TYR A 66 14.13 -9.15 -7.95
C TYR A 66 14.89 -8.62 -9.18
N MET A 67 14.36 -8.85 -10.39
CA MET A 67 14.98 -8.45 -11.65
C MET A 67 14.48 -7.05 -12.03
N ARG A 68 15.39 -6.09 -12.22
CA ARG A 68 15.03 -4.67 -12.46
C ARG A 68 14.30 -4.42 -13.77
N GLU A 69 14.33 -5.39 -14.68
CA GLU A 69 13.55 -5.41 -15.92
C GLU A 69 12.04 -5.52 -15.65
N TYR A 70 11.65 -6.06 -14.49
CA TYR A 70 10.25 -6.14 -14.06
C TYR A 70 9.92 -4.96 -13.13
N PRO A 71 8.85 -4.19 -13.41
CA PRO A 71 8.49 -3.01 -12.62
C PRO A 71 8.31 -3.27 -11.12
N ILE A 72 7.86 -4.48 -10.75
CA ILE A 72 7.61 -4.87 -9.35
C ILE A 72 8.86 -4.76 -8.47
N ALA A 73 10.05 -5.05 -9.01
CA ALA A 73 11.30 -4.98 -8.26
C ALA A 73 11.61 -3.54 -7.84
N ARG A 74 11.30 -2.57 -8.71
CA ARG A 74 11.45 -1.14 -8.41
C ARG A 74 10.39 -0.69 -7.43
N SER A 75 9.12 -1.00 -7.69
CA SER A 75 8.02 -0.58 -6.81
C SER A 75 8.20 -1.08 -5.37
N ALA A 76 8.60 -2.34 -5.17
CA ALA A 76 8.84 -2.89 -3.85
C ALA A 76 10.05 -2.26 -3.13
N ALA A 77 11.07 -1.81 -3.88
CA ALA A 77 12.18 -1.05 -3.32
C ALA A 77 11.74 0.36 -2.90
N ASP A 78 10.99 1.05 -3.76
CA ASP A 78 10.48 2.40 -3.50
C ASP A 78 9.55 2.41 -2.27
N ALA A 79 8.70 1.41 -2.12
CA ALA A 79 7.78 1.25 -0.98
C ALA A 79 8.47 1.12 0.38
N ARG A 80 9.74 0.69 0.43
CA ARG A 80 10.51 0.73 1.69
C ARG A 80 10.84 2.14 2.12
N ILE A 81 11.05 3.03 1.15
CA ILE A 81 11.45 4.41 1.41
C ILE A 81 10.22 5.21 1.87
N THR A 82 9.03 4.97 1.28
CA THR A 82 7.77 5.63 1.66
C THR A 82 7.40 5.48 3.14
N ARG A 83 7.99 4.51 3.86
CA ARG A 83 7.77 4.32 5.30
C ARG A 83 8.60 5.26 6.19
N VAL A 84 9.56 5.98 5.61
CA VAL A 84 10.56 6.77 6.35
C VAL A 84 10.24 8.27 6.33
N TYR A 85 9.47 8.75 5.36
CA TYR A 85 9.14 10.17 5.16
C TYR A 85 7.64 10.34 4.91
#